data_AF-A0A822FL35-F1
#
_entry.id   AF-A0A822FL35-F1
#
_cell.length_a   1.000
_cell.length_b   1.000
_cell.length_c   1.000
_cell.angle_alpha   90.00
_cell.angle_beta   90.00
_cell.angle_gamma   90.00
#
_symmetry.space_group_name_H-M   'P 1'
#
loop_
_entity.id
_entity.type
_entity.pdbx_description
1 polymer ?
#
loop_
_entity_poly.entity_id
_entity_poly.type
_entity_poly.pdbx_seq_one_letter_code
_entity_poly.pdbx_strand_id
1 'polypeptide(L)' 'MPIITNTINSMLARKHKVKSQRRTTRQAPASTGIRCYPLRIGPGVELLSTIHELMEDIGVQSLFILSCV' A
#
# COMPACT_ATOMS: atom_id res chain seq x y z
N MET A 1 12.35 25.60 -9.70
CA MET A 1 12.59 25.11 -11.07
C MET A 1 12.03 23.70 -11.19
N PRO A 2 11.03 23.41 -12.03
CA PRO A 2 10.77 22.03 -12.42
C PRO A 2 11.62 21.70 -13.66
N ILE A 3 12.42 20.65 -13.57
CA ILE A 3 13.05 20.03 -14.75
C ILE A 3 12.00 19.13 -15.40
N ILE A 4 11.69 19.44 -16.65
CA ILE A 4 10.91 18.63 -17.57
C ILE A 4 11.80 17.49 -18.13
N THR A 5 11.15 16.48 -18.74
CA THR A 5 11.65 15.47 -19.73
C THR A 5 12.13 14.15 -19.12
N ASN A 6 11.64 12.96 -19.51
CA ASN A 6 11.41 12.41 -20.85
C ASN A 6 10.13 11.55 -20.94
N THR A 7 9.24 11.75 -21.93
CA THR A 7 9.17 11.04 -23.23
C THR A 7 8.83 9.56 -23.07
N ILE A 8 7.62 9.09 -23.45
CA ILE A 8 7.31 8.18 -24.59
C ILE A 8 5.77 7.96 -24.50
N ASN A 9 4.89 8.49 -25.37
CA ASN A 9 4.58 8.05 -26.73
C ASN A 9 3.75 9.14 -27.43
N SER A 10 4.42 9.97 -28.24
CA SER A 10 3.77 10.70 -29.33
C SER A 10 3.96 9.89 -30.60
N MET A 11 3.00 9.04 -30.96
CA MET A 11 2.68 8.74 -32.35
C MET A 11 1.37 7.93 -32.37
N LEU A 12 0.36 8.45 -33.07
CA LEU A 12 -1.02 7.93 -33.23
C LEU A 12 -2.08 8.46 -32.23
N ALA A 13 -2.42 9.75 -32.35
CA ALA A 13 -3.82 10.24 -32.34
C ALA A 13 -3.86 11.78 -32.36
N ARG A 14 -3.44 12.40 -33.47
CA ARG A 14 -3.88 13.78 -33.75
C ARG A 14 -5.32 13.73 -34.27
N LYS A 15 -6.30 13.96 -33.41
CA LYS A 15 -7.53 14.68 -33.79
C LYS A 15 -8.36 15.07 -32.56
N HIS A 16 -8.46 16.38 -32.38
CA HIS A 16 -9.63 17.11 -31.89
C HIS A 16 -9.95 17.16 -30.37
N LYS A 17 -10.05 18.42 -29.94
CA LYS A 17 -10.88 19.00 -28.86
C LYS A 17 -10.48 18.69 -27.43
N VAL A 18 -9.68 19.61 -26.90
CA VAL A 18 -9.63 19.96 -25.47
C VAL A 18 -11.01 20.42 -25.02
N LYS A 19 -11.70 19.61 -24.22
CA LYS A 19 -12.58 20.09 -23.14
C LYS A 19 -11.94 19.57 -21.86
N SER A 20 -11.31 20.48 -21.12
CA SER A 20 -10.80 20.21 -19.78
C SER A 20 -11.98 19.96 -18.85
N GLN A 21 -12.47 18.73 -18.85
CA GLN A 21 -13.33 18.25 -17.79
C GLN A 21 -12.37 18.02 -16.62
N ARG A 22 -12.34 18.96 -15.67
CA ARG A 22 -11.87 18.68 -14.31
C ARG A 22 -12.78 17.59 -13.74
N ARG A 23 -12.51 16.35 -14.11
CA ARG A 23 -12.94 15.20 -13.34
C ARG A 23 -12.14 15.31 -12.07
N THR A 24 -12.77 15.89 -11.06
CA THR A 24 -12.42 15.64 -9.67
C THR A 24 -12.36 14.13 -9.54
N THR A 25 -11.15 13.58 -9.68
CA THR A 25 -10.82 12.36 -8.96
C THR A 25 -11.00 12.76 -7.52
N ARG A 26 -12.19 12.49 -7.00
CA ARG A 26 -12.40 12.22 -5.59
C ARG A 26 -11.45 11.06 -5.31
N GLN A 27 -10.18 11.39 -5.08
CA GLN A 27 -9.22 10.45 -4.52
C GLN A 27 -9.87 10.10 -3.19
N ALA A 28 -10.46 8.91 -3.14
CA ALA A 28 -10.58 8.26 -1.85
C ALA A 28 -9.15 8.27 -1.29
N PRO A 29 -8.93 8.77 -0.06
CA PRO A 29 -7.62 8.65 0.56
C PRO A 29 -7.19 7.20 0.43
N ALA A 30 -5.93 6.96 0.09
CA ALA A 30 -5.36 5.62 0.12
C ALA A 30 -5.50 5.12 1.57
N SER A 31 -6.61 4.45 1.88
CA SER A 31 -6.84 3.82 3.17
C SER A 31 -6.04 2.53 3.14
N THR A 32 -4.72 2.63 3.35
CA THR A 32 -3.96 1.51 3.89
C THR A 32 -4.51 1.26 5.30
N GLY A 33 -5.60 0.50 5.37
CA GLY A 33 -6.26 0.18 6.63
C GLY A 33 -5.28 -0.58 7.51
N ILE A 34 -5.07 -0.09 8.72
CA ILE A 34 -4.33 -0.84 9.74
C ILE A 34 -5.19 -2.05 10.10
N ARG A 35 -4.62 -3.25 10.00
CA ARG A 35 -5.25 -4.51 10.40
C ARG A 35 -4.58 -4.98 11.68
N CYS A 36 -5.38 -5.21 12.72
CA CYS A 36 -4.92 -5.67 14.02
C CYS A 36 -5.19 -7.17 14.18
N TYR A 37 -4.18 -7.91 14.65
CA TYR A 37 -4.27 -9.35 14.88
C TYR A 37 -3.90 -9.66 16.34
N PRO A 38 -4.86 -10.05 17.20
CA PRO A 38 -4.53 -10.49 18.54
C PRO A 38 -3.75 -11.80 18.49
N LEU A 39 -2.63 -11.88 19.20
CA LEU A 39 -1.78 -13.06 19.24
C LEU A 39 -1.62 -13.52 20.70
N ARG A 40 -1.80 -14.83 20.94
CA ARG A 40 -1.53 -15.47 22.23
C ARG A 40 -0.43 -16.50 22.03
N ILE A 41 0.62 -16.40 22.83
CA ILE A 41 1.78 -17.30 22.74
C ILE A 41 1.74 -18.26 23.93
N GLY A 42 1.85 -19.55 23.63
CA GLY A 42 1.88 -20.60 24.64
C GLY A 42 3.19 -20.62 25.42
N PRO A 43 3.22 -21.24 26.62
CA PRO A 43 4.46 -21.42 27.36
C PRO A 43 5.44 -22.28 26.56
N GLY A 44 6.72 -21.90 26.56
CA GLY A 44 7.77 -22.61 25.84
C GLY A 44 7.79 -22.41 24.32
N VAL A 45 6.92 -21.55 23.78
CA VAL A 45 6.90 -21.20 22.36
C VAL A 45 7.74 -19.95 22.13
N GLU A 46 8.53 -19.97 21.05
CA GLU A 46 9.37 -18.84 20.66
C GLU A 46 8.57 -17.74 19.96
N LEU A 47 8.55 -16.55 20.56
CA LEU A 47 7.82 -15.37 20.10
C LEU A 47 8.12 -15.01 18.63
N LEU A 48 9.39 -15.00 18.23
CA LEU A 48 9.80 -14.57 16.90
C LEU A 48 9.34 -15.55 15.82
N SER A 49 9.46 -16.86 16.05
CA SER A 49 8.98 -17.88 15.10
C SER A 49 7.48 -17.72 14.85
N THR A 50 6.68 -17.59 15.93
CA THR A 50 5.23 -17.42 15.81
C THR A 50 4.84 -16.14 15.07
N ILE A 51 5.56 -15.04 15.28
CA ILE A 51 5.33 -13.78 14.55
C ILE A 51 5.68 -13.95 13.06
N HIS A 52 6.79 -14.60 12.74
CA HIS A 52 7.20 -14.84 11.36
C HIS A 52 6.20 -15.72 10.61
N GLU A 53 5.74 -16.81 11.23
CA GLU A 53 4.70 -17.69 10.67
C GLU A 53 3.40 -16.90 10.39
N LEU A 54 2.99 -16.05 11.33
CA LEU A 54 1.81 -15.18 11.15
C LEU A 54 1.99 -14.17 10.00
N MET A 55 3.17 -13.59 9.85
CA MET A 55 3.46 -12.66 8.75
C MET A 55 3.39 -13.34 7.39
N GLU A 56 3.88 -14.57 7.29
CA GLU A 56 3.84 -15.38 6.08
C GLU A 56 2.39 -15.75 5.72
N ASP A 57 1.61 -16.22 6.68
CA ASP A 57 0.20 -16.62 6.50
C ASP A 57 -0.68 -15.45 6.03
N ILE A 58 -0.52 -14.27 6.65
CA ILE A 58 -1.28 -13.06 6.30
C ILE A 58 -0.73 -12.41 5.01
N GLY A 59 0.49 -12.75 4.61
CA GLY A 59 1.16 -12.17 3.44
C GLY A 59 1.57 -10.71 3.64
N VAL A 60 2.13 -10.37 4.80
CA VAL A 60 2.61 -9.02 5.13
C VAL A 60 4.13 -8.97 5.28
N GLN A 61 4.74 -7.88 4.80
CA GLN A 61 6.19 -7.67 4.91
C GLN A 61 6.59 -6.87 6.16
N SER A 62 5.64 -6.21 6.81
CA SER A 62 5.89 -5.34 7.97
C SER A 62 4.74 -5.41 8.96
N LEU A 63 5.07 -5.47 10.24
CA LEU A 63 4.15 -5.27 11.35
C LEU A 63 4.78 -4.38 12.41
N PHE A 64 3.95 -3.90 13.33
CA PHE A 64 4.40 -3.30 14.58
C PHE A 64 3.58 -3.88 15.73
N ILE A 65 4.17 -3.97 16.92
CA ILE A 65 3.48 -4.43 18.12
C ILE A 65 2.75 -3.24 18.73
N LEU A 66 1.42 -3.31 18.79
CA LEU A 66 0.58 -2.26 19.40
C LEU A 66 0.60 -2.34 20.93
N SER A 67 0.58 -3.56 21.48
CA SER A 67 0.60 -3.85 22.92
C SER A 67 1.11 -5.28 23.14
N CYS A 68 1.84 -5.51 24.23
CA CYS A 68 2.33 -6.83 24.66
C CYS A 68 2.23 -6.90 26.19
N VAL A 69 1.65 -7.99 26.70
CA VAL A 69 1.43 -8.27 28.13
C VAL A 69 1.84 -9.70 28.41
#